data_AF-A0AAE4DSI3-F1
#
_entry.id   AF-A0AAE4DSI3-F1
#
_cell.length_a   1.000
_cell.length_b   1.000
_cell.length_c   1.000
_cell.angle_alpha   90.00
_cell.angle_beta   90.00
_cell.angle_gamma   90.00
#
_symmetry.space_group_name_H-M   'P 1'
#
loop_
_entity.id
_entity.type
_entity.pdbx_description
1 polymer ?
#
loop_
_entity_poly.entity_id
_entity_poly.type
_entity_poly.pdbx_seq_one_letter_code
_entity_poly.pdbx_strand_id
1 'polypeptide(L)'
;MLNAFKTHGTQRVLIAYDRDEAGERAAAKLAERLMGAGIECLRIQFPKGMDANEYALKVTPATKSLGLLIRQAAWLGKGKPPER
;
A
#
# COMPACT_ATOMS: atom_id res chain seq x y z
N MET A 1 11.07 -2.98 11.69
CA MET A 1 9.80 -2.66 11.00
C MET A 1 8.61 -3.39 11.62
N LEU A 2 8.51 -4.72 11.52
CA LEU A 2 7.36 -5.48 12.06
C LEU A 2 7.17 -5.32 13.58
N ASN A 3 8.26 -5.26 14.35
CA ASN A 3 8.18 -5.04 15.80
C ASN A 3 7.64 -3.64 16.14
N ALA A 4 8.05 -2.61 15.39
CA ALA A 4 7.56 -1.25 15.59
C ALA A 4 6.05 -1.16 15.32
N PHE A 5 5.56 -1.81 14.26
CA PHE A 5 4.12 -1.85 13.97
C PHE A 5 3.31 -2.53 15.07
N LYS A 6 3.83 -3.62 15.63
CA LYS A 6 3.20 -4.29 16.78
C LYS A 6 3.21 -3.39 18.03
N THR A 7 4.34 -2.75 18.34
CA THR A 7 4.45 -1.84 19.50
C THR A 7 3.51 -0.65 19.40
N HIS A 8 3.28 -0.12 18.20
CA HIS A 8 2.39 1.02 17.98
C HIS A 8 0.93 0.62 17.68
N GLY A 9 0.56 -0.66 17.81
CA GLY A 9 -0.81 -1.11 17.55
C GLY A 9 -1.28 -0.84 16.12
N THR A 10 -0.37 -0.87 15.15
CA THR A 10 -0.68 -0.61 13.74
C THR A 10 -1.61 -1.69 13.20
N GLN A 11 -2.84 -1.31 12.87
CA GLN A 11 -3.86 -2.23 12.34
C GLN A 11 -3.75 -2.41 10.83
N ARG A 12 -3.27 -1.38 10.12
CA ARG A 12 -3.32 -1.33 8.65
C ARG A 12 -2.08 -0.63 8.08
N VAL A 13 -1.52 -1.21 7.03
CA VAL A 13 -0.36 -0.67 6.30
C VAL A 13 -0.71 -0.52 4.82
N LEU A 14 -0.46 0.66 4.27
CA LEU A 14 -0.55 0.93 2.84
C LEU A 14 0.85 0.89 2.23
N ILE A 15 1.03 0.02 1.24
CA ILE A 15 2.30 -0.21 0.55
C ILE A 15 2.27 0.54 -0.79
N ALA A 16 3.21 1.47 -0.94
CA ALA A 16 3.30 2.40 -2.06
C ALA A 16 4.64 2.24 -2.82
N TYR A 17 5.04 1.00 -3.13
CA TYR A 17 6.20 0.76 -3.98
C TYR A 17 5.93 1.19 -5.43
N ASP A 18 7.00 1.39 -6.18
CA ASP A 18 6.96 1.69 -7.61
C ASP A 18 6.14 0.64 -8.35
N ARG A 19 5.48 1.04 -9.44
CA ARG A 19 4.75 0.10 -10.29
C ARG A 19 5.67 -0.56 -11.30
N ASP A 20 6.53 -1.45 -10.78
CA ASP A 20 7.37 -2.35 -11.52
C ASP A 20 7.33 -3.78 -10.93
N GLU A 21 7.98 -4.74 -11.59
CA GLU A 21 7.98 -6.14 -11.16
C GLU A 21 8.69 -6.37 -9.81
N ALA A 22 9.68 -5.52 -9.48
CA ALA A 22 10.40 -5.60 -8.23
C ALA A 22 9.51 -5.14 -7.06
N GLY A 23 8.80 -4.03 -7.23
CA GLY A 23 7.85 -3.44 -6.31
C GLY A 23 6.67 -4.37 -6.04
N GLU A 24 6.12 -5.01 -7.07
CA GLU A 24 5.04 -6.00 -6.90
C GLU A 24 5.50 -7.21 -6.07
N ARG A 25 6.69 -7.76 -6.35
CA ARG A 25 7.25 -8.87 -5.56
C ARG A 25 7.56 -8.45 -4.12
N ALA A 26 8.12 -7.26 -3.93
CA ALA A 26 8.42 -6.72 -2.61
C ALA A 26 7.14 -6.46 -1.79
N ALA A 27 6.10 -5.93 -2.43
CA ALA A 27 4.80 -5.69 -1.80
C ALA A 27 4.17 -7.01 -1.34
N ALA A 28 4.17 -8.03 -2.20
CA ALA A 28 3.63 -9.34 -1.86
C ALA A 28 4.37 -9.97 -0.67
N LYS A 29 5.71 -9.97 -0.69
CA LYS A 29 6.53 -10.53 0.40
C LYS A 29 6.36 -9.77 1.72
N LEU A 30 6.24 -8.46 1.66
CA LEU A 30 6.00 -7.64 2.86
C LEU A 30 4.60 -7.89 3.41
N ALA A 31 3.59 -7.93 2.53
CA ALA A 31 2.21 -8.18 2.91
C ALA A 31 2.08 -9.54 3.60
N GLU A 32 2.69 -10.61 3.07
CA GLU A 32 2.66 -11.94 3.70
C GLU A 32 3.16 -11.90 5.16
N ARG A 33 4.28 -11.22 5.41
CA ARG A 33 4.86 -11.10 6.76
C ARG A 33 3.99 -10.29 7.71
N LEU A 34 3.41 -9.19 7.24
CA LEU A 34 2.57 -8.30 8.03
C LEU A 34 1.19 -8.94 8.32
N MET A 35 0.60 -9.58 7.34
CA MET A 35 -0.66 -10.32 7.50
C MET A 35 -0.50 -11.51 8.45
N GLY A 36 0.63 -12.21 8.41
CA GLY A 36 0.97 -13.24 9.41
C GLY A 36 1.09 -12.70 10.84
N ALA A 37 1.26 -11.40 11.00
CA ALA A 37 1.24 -10.69 12.28
C ALA A 37 -0.13 -10.07 12.62
N GLY A 38 -1.17 -10.32 11.82
CA GLY A 38 -2.51 -9.75 12.02
C GLY A 38 -2.67 -8.31 11.52
N ILE A 39 -1.73 -7.81 10.72
CA ILE A 39 -1.74 -6.44 10.20
C ILE A 39 -2.30 -6.45 8.78
N GLU A 40 -3.35 -5.68 8.55
CA GLU A 40 -3.94 -5.55 7.22
C GLU A 40 -3.00 -4.85 6.25
N CYS A 41 -2.90 -5.37 5.02
CA CYS A 41 -2.04 -4.81 3.99
C CYS A 41 -2.84 -4.39 2.77
N LEU A 42 -2.57 -3.18 2.28
CA LEU A 42 -3.13 -2.65 1.04
C LEU A 42 -2.03 -2.19 0.11
N ARG A 43 -2.26 -2.32 -1.19
CA ARG A 43 -1.38 -1.90 -2.27
C ARG A 43 -1.93 -0.64 -2.91
N ILE A 44 -1.18 0.45 -2.85
CA ILE A 44 -1.43 1.62 -3.68
C ILE A 44 -0.87 1.31 -5.07
N GLN A 45 -1.71 1.34 -6.11
CA GLN A 45 -1.26 1.13 -7.49
C GLN A 45 -1.10 2.47 -8.20
N PHE A 46 0.14 2.90 -8.40
CA PHE A 46 0.45 4.07 -9.22
C PHE A 46 0.24 3.78 -10.72
N PRO A 47 0.26 4.78 -11.61
CA PRO A 47 0.42 4.53 -13.04
C PRO A 47 1.71 3.75 -13.35
N LYS A 48 1.74 3.01 -14.45
CA LYS A 48 2.91 2.17 -14.82
C LYS A 48 4.17 3.03 -14.91
N GLY A 49 5.23 2.60 -14.23
CA GLY A 49 6.52 3.30 -14.22
C GLY A 49 6.54 4.61 -13.43
N MET A 50 5.53 4.87 -12.59
CA MET A 50 5.55 6.01 -11.66
C MET A 50 5.71 5.54 -10.22
N ASP A 51 6.37 6.40 -9.45
CA ASP A 51 6.41 6.35 -7.99
C ASP A 51 5.46 7.40 -7.37
N ALA A 52 5.41 7.46 -6.04
CA ALA A 52 4.57 8.41 -5.31
C ALA A 52 4.94 9.88 -5.56
N ASN A 53 6.24 10.19 -5.65
CA ASN A 53 6.76 11.54 -5.83
C ASN A 53 6.48 12.03 -7.25
N GLU A 54 6.78 11.21 -8.25
CA GLU A 54 6.53 11.49 -9.66
C GLU A 54 5.04 11.66 -9.93
N TYR A 55 4.19 10.82 -9.32
CA TYR A 55 2.74 10.99 -9.41
C TYR A 55 2.27 12.30 -8.78
N ALA A 56 2.80 12.67 -7.61
CA ALA A 56 2.46 13.93 -6.93
C ALA A 56 2.85 15.16 -7.77
N LEU A 57 3.99 15.09 -8.48
CA LEU A 57 4.48 16.17 -9.32
C LEU A 57 3.73 16.27 -10.65
N LYS A 58 3.36 15.13 -11.27
CA LYS A 58 2.70 15.09 -12.58
C LYS A 58 1.19 15.31 -12.51
N VAL A 59 0.52 14.90 -11.43
CA VAL A 59 -0.95 14.92 -11.35
C VAL A 59 -1.42 15.91 -10.29
N THR A 60 -1.82 17.10 -10.75
CA THR A 60 -2.31 18.17 -9.88
C THR A 60 -3.85 18.24 -9.83
N PRO A 61 -4.44 18.54 -8.66
CA PRO A 61 -3.77 18.81 -7.38
C PRO A 61 -3.38 17.51 -6.65
N ALA A 62 -2.13 17.41 -6.21
CA ALA A 62 -1.52 16.22 -5.60
C ALA A 62 -2.33 15.64 -4.43
N THR A 63 -2.87 16.51 -3.57
CA THR A 63 -3.69 16.10 -2.41
C THR A 63 -4.93 15.31 -2.83
N LYS A 64 -5.58 15.72 -3.93
CA LYS A 64 -6.78 15.02 -4.42
C LYS A 64 -6.41 13.76 -5.18
N SER A 65 -5.39 13.82 -6.04
CA SER A 65 -4.97 12.68 -6.87
C SER A 65 -4.38 11.55 -6.03
N LEU A 66 -3.44 11.83 -5.13
CA LEU A 66 -2.90 10.83 -4.19
C LEU A 66 -3.99 10.32 -3.24
N GLY A 67 -4.86 11.21 -2.75
CA GLY A 67 -5.99 10.83 -1.91
C GLY A 67 -6.93 9.83 -2.58
N LEU A 68 -7.11 9.92 -3.91
CA LEU A 68 -7.88 8.95 -4.67
C LEU A 68 -7.18 7.58 -4.70
N LEU A 69 -5.89 7.54 -5.01
CA LEU A 69 -5.12 6.29 -5.04
C LEU A 69 -5.08 5.59 -3.67
N ILE A 70 -4.97 6.36 -2.58
CA ILE A 70 -5.03 5.84 -1.21
C ILE A 70 -6.39 5.19 -0.93
N ARG A 71 -7.50 5.82 -1.35
CA ARG A 71 -8.86 5.29 -1.14
C ARG A 71 -9.16 4.07 -2.01
N GLN A 72 -8.53 3.99 -3.18
CA GLN A 72 -8.62 2.89 -4.13
C GLN A 72 -7.56 1.81 -3.91
N ALA A 73 -6.74 1.91 -2.86
CA ALA A 73 -5.70 0.93 -2.57
C ALA A 73 -6.29 -0.48 -2.53
N ALA A 74 -5.68 -1.38 -3.30
CA ALA A 74 -6.12 -2.77 -3.42
C ALA A 74 -5.77 -3.53 -2.16
N TRP A 75 -6.74 -4.19 -1.54
CA TRP A 75 -6.49 -5.01 -0.38
C TRP A 75 -5.73 -6.29 -0.78
N LEU A 76 -4.64 -6.60 -0.05
CA LEU A 76 -3.76 -7.74 -0.33
C LEU A 76 -4.07 -8.97 0.55
N GLY A 77 -5.10 -8.89 1.40
CA GLY A 77 -5.52 -9.95 2.31
C GLY A 77 -6.00 -11.23 1.61
N LYS A 78 -5.78 -12.39 2.26
CA LYS A 78 -6.49 -13.63 1.92
C LYS A 78 -7.88 -13.59 2.58
N GLY A 79 -8.95 -13.39 1.81
CA GLY A 79 -10.32 -13.47 2.31
C GLY A 79 -11.29 -12.46 1.68
N LYS A 80 -12.33 -12.06 2.43
CA LYS A 80 -13.16 -10.90 2.11
C LYS A 80 -12.52 -9.65 2.73
N PRO A 81 -12.39 -8.52 1.99
CA PRO A 81 -12.03 -7.26 2.62
C PRO A 81 -13.04 -6.94 3.73
N PRO A 82 -12.63 -6.32 4.85
CA PRO A 82 -13.58 -5.88 5.87
C PRO A 82 -14.63 -4.99 5.21
N GLU A 83 -15.92 -5.31 5.44
CA GLU A 83 -17.03 -4.46 5.01
C GLU A 83 -16.82 -3.07 5.62
N ARG A 84 -16.77 -2.06 4.75
CA ARG A 84 -16.59 -0.65 5.11
C ARG A 84 -17.85 -0.09 5.75
#